data_AF-A0A2T0MV03-F1
#
_entry.id   AF-A0A2T0MV03-F1
#
_cell.length_a   1.000
_cell.length_b   1.000
_cell.length_c   1.000
_cell.angle_alpha   90.00
_cell.angle_beta   90.00
_cell.angle_gamma   90.00
#
_symmetry.space_group_name_H-M   'P 1'
#
loop_
_entity.id
_entity.type
_entity.pdbx_description
1 polymer ?
#
loop_
_entity_poly.entity_id
_entity_poly.type
_entity_poly.pdbx_seq_one_letter_code
_entity_poly.pdbx_strand_id
1 'polypeptide(L)' 'MQLSTPEPWDRPVSHEARQQSKITAARRAIDVALQTRFLWISREEHEAIFSCEDLDHLQHLLIRILTVDTVDELFPEPG' A
#
# COMPACT_ATOMS: atom_id res chain seq x y z
N MET A 1 36.11 -11.63 -20.47
CA MET A 1 35.18 -10.80 -19.67
C MET A 1 33.89 -10.71 -20.45
N GLN A 2 32.84 -11.44 -20.05
CA GLN A 2 31.52 -11.37 -20.68
C GLN A 2 30.72 -10.27 -19.97
N LEU A 3 30.30 -9.26 -20.72
CA LEU A 3 29.31 -8.28 -20.29
C LEU A 3 27.94 -8.93 -20.44
N SER A 4 27.34 -9.35 -19.31
CA SER A 4 25.94 -9.77 -19.29
C SER A 4 25.08 -8.58 -19.70
N THR A 5 24.37 -8.72 -20.81
CA THR A 5 23.40 -7.73 -21.27
C THR A 5 22.28 -7.69 -20.24
N PRO A 6 21.90 -6.52 -19.69
CA PRO A 6 20.81 -6.44 -18.73
C PRO A 6 19.54 -7.02 -19.36
N GLU A 7 18.89 -7.95 -18.65
CA GLU A 7 17.70 -8.63 -19.15
C GLU A 7 16.56 -7.60 -19.36
N PRO A 8 15.61 -7.84 -20.28
CA PRO A 8 14.56 -6.86 -20.61
C PRO A 8 13.59 -6.52 -19.46
N TRP A 9 13.66 -7.25 -18.35
CA TRP A 9 12.98 -6.96 -17.08
C TRP A 9 13.84 -6.15 -16.10
N ASP A 10 15.15 -6.03 -16.31
CA ASP A 10 16.03 -5.09 -15.61
C ASP A 10 15.89 -3.70 -16.23
N ARG A 11 14.71 -3.11 -16.05
CA ARG A 11 14.58 -1.67 -16.32
C ARG A 11 15.43 -0.94 -15.28
N PRO A 12 16.39 -0.10 -15.67
CA PRO A 12 17.08 0.77 -14.74
C PRO A 12 16.06 1.80 -14.25
N VAL A 13 15.37 1.46 -13.17
CA VAL A 13 14.46 2.37 -12.47
C VAL A 13 15.26 2.96 -11.32
N SER A 14 15.23 4.29 -11.17
CA SER A 14 15.86 4.92 -10.02
C SER A 14 15.29 4.34 -8.72
N HIS A 15 16.10 4.33 -7.66
CA HIS A 15 15.65 3.84 -6.36
C HIS A 15 14.36 4.53 -5.90
N GLU A 16 14.27 5.84 -6.14
CA GLU A 16 13.11 6.68 -5.87
C GLU A 16 11.87 6.25 -6.66
N ALA A 17 11.99 6.05 -7.98
CA ALA A 17 10.87 5.60 -8.80
C ALA A 17 10.41 4.18 -8.43
N ARG A 18 11.33 3.32 -7.98
CA ARG A 18 11.00 2.00 -7.43
C ARG A 18 10.23 2.11 -6.11
N GLN A 19 10.64 3.02 -5.23
CA GLN A 19 9.96 3.24 -3.95
C GLN A 19 8.56 3.81 -4.17
N GLN A 20 8.41 4.80 -5.04
CA GLN A 20 7.10 5.37 -5.39
C GLN A 20 6.17 4.33 -6.03
N SER A 21 6.72 3.43 -6.84
CA SER A 21 5.96 2.32 -7.42
C SER A 21 5.43 1.36 -6.34
N LYS A 22 6.23 1.06 -5.30
CA LYS A 22 5.80 0.24 -4.17
C LYS A 22 4.69 0.90 -3.37
N ILE A 23 4.83 2.19 -3.07
CA ILE A 23 3.82 2.98 -2.35
C ILE A 23 2.50 2.97 -3.14
N THR A 24 2.57 3.24 -4.45
CA THR A 24 1.41 3.19 -5.34
C THR A 24 0.75 1.82 -5.35
N ALA A 25 1.54 0.75 -5.43
CA ALA A 25 1.04 -0.62 -5.39
C ALA A 25 0.38 -0.95 -4.04
N ALA A 26 0.96 -0.52 -2.92
CA ALA A 26 0.41 -0.74 -1.59
C ALA A 26 -0.93 -0.02 -1.39
N ARG A 27 -1.05 1.25 -1.81
CA ARG A 27 -2.32 2.01 -1.77
C ARG A 27 -3.43 1.31 -2.56
N ARG A 28 -3.11 0.78 -3.76
CA ARG A 28 -4.06 0.00 -4.56
C ARG A 28 -4.45 -1.32 -3.90
N ALA A 29 -3.47 -2.02 -3.30
CA ALA A 29 -3.75 -3.26 -2.59
C ALA A 29 -4.68 -3.05 -1.40
N ILE A 30 -4.52 -1.93 -0.67
CA ILE A 30 -5.40 -1.53 0.41
C ILE A 30 -6.83 -1.30 -0.09
N ASP A 31 -7.02 -0.53 -1.18
CA ASP A 31 -8.35 -0.29 -1.76
C ASP A 31 -9.06 -1.61 -2.13
N VAL A 32 -8.34 -2.52 -2.81
CA VAL A 32 -8.87 -3.84 -3.15
C VAL A 32 -9.20 -4.65 -1.90
N ALA A 33 -8.35 -4.62 -0.88
CA ALA A 33 -8.55 -5.38 0.35
C ALA A 33 -9.78 -4.88 1.14
N LEU A 34 -9.97 -3.57 1.25
CA LEU A 34 -11.15 -2.96 1.87
C LEU A 34 -12.43 -3.38 1.14
N GLN A 35 -12.45 -3.29 -0.19
CA GLN A 35 -13.59 -3.68 -1.01
C GLN A 35 -13.90 -5.18 -0.88
N THR A 36 -12.88 -6.03 -0.95
CA THR A 36 -13.03 -7.50 -0.86
C THR A 36 -13.57 -7.94 0.49
N ARG A 37 -13.23 -7.21 1.55
CA ARG A 37 -13.70 -7.48 2.91
C ARG A 37 -14.94 -6.71 3.31
N PHE A 38 -15.54 -5.94 2.40
CA PHE A 38 -16.71 -5.11 2.66
C PHE A 38 -16.51 -4.14 3.83
N LEU A 39 -15.28 -3.65 4.02
CA LEU A 39 -14.92 -2.66 5.03
C LEU A 39 -15.07 -1.26 4.44
N TRP A 40 -16.09 -0.54 4.90
CA TRP A 40 -16.42 0.79 4.41
C TRP A 40 -15.76 1.86 5.27
N ILE A 41 -14.76 2.52 4.72
CA ILE A 41 -14.09 3.64 5.37
C ILE A 41 -14.71 4.96 4.93
N SER A 42 -14.58 5.97 5.78
CA SER A 42 -14.92 7.35 5.47
C SER A 42 -14.05 7.91 4.36
N ARG A 43 -14.50 9.02 3.77
CA ARG A 43 -13.72 9.76 2.77
C ARG A 43 -12.39 10.26 3.34
N GLU A 44 -12.38 10.70 4.59
CA GLU A 44 -11.21 11.25 5.27
C GLU A 44 -10.14 10.17 5.47
N GLU A 45 -10.53 8.97 5.92
CA GLU A 45 -9.63 7.82 6.05
C GLU A 45 -9.07 7.39 4.70
N HIS A 46 -9.90 7.39 3.66
CA HIS A 46 -9.47 7.07 2.30
C HIS A 46 -8.44 8.09 1.79
N GLU A 47 -8.68 9.38 1.99
CA GLU A 47 -7.73 10.45 1.63
C GLU A 47 -6.43 10.35 2.43
N ALA A 48 -6.48 9.97 3.70
CA ALA A 48 -5.29 9.73 4.53
C ALA A 48 -4.44 8.57 3.99
N ILE A 49 -5.06 7.45 3.60
CA ILE A 49 -4.35 6.33 2.98
C ILE A 49 -3.72 6.74 1.64
N PHE A 50 -4.47 7.44 0.79
CA PHE A 50 -4.01 7.80 -0.54
C PHE A 50 -2.92 8.88 -0.56
N SER A 51 -2.82 9.69 0.51
CA SER A 51 -1.75 10.66 0.70
C SER A 51 -0.54 10.09 1.47
N CYS A 52 -0.68 8.94 2.16
CA CYS A 52 0.39 8.34 2.95
C CYS A 52 1.57 7.85 2.09
N GLU A 53 2.76 8.41 2.29
CA GLU A 53 4.01 8.06 1.59
C GLU A 53 4.88 7.05 2.35
N ASP A 54 4.45 6.64 3.55
CA ASP A 54 5.15 5.65 4.36
C ASP A 54 4.76 4.23 3.93
N LEU A 55 5.68 3.55 3.25
CA LEU A 55 5.47 2.19 2.77
C LEU A 55 5.25 1.19 3.89
N ASP A 56 5.97 1.31 5.00
CA ASP A 56 5.90 0.35 6.10
C ASP A 56 4.56 0.49 6.81
N HIS A 57 4.09 1.72 6.99
CA HIS A 57 2.75 2.00 7.50
C HIS A 57 1.66 1.40 6.59
N LEU A 58 1.75 1.60 5.27
CA LEU A 58 0.80 1.02 4.31
C LEU A 58 0.80 -0.51 4.33
N GLN A 59 1.97 -1.15 4.43
CA GLN A 59 2.07 -2.60 4.54
C GLN A 59 1.45 -3.12 5.83
N HIS A 60 1.72 -2.46 6.95
CA HIS A 60 1.13 -2.82 8.24
C HIS A 60 -0.40 -2.68 8.18
N LEU A 61 -0.90 -1.58 7.62
CA LEU A 61 -2.33 -1.35 7.45
C LEU A 61 -2.97 -2.43 6.57
N LEU A 62 -2.33 -2.81 5.46
CA LEU A 62 -2.82 -3.89 4.59
C LEU A 62 -2.96 -5.22 5.38
N ILE A 63 -1.96 -5.59 6.17
CA ILE A 63 -2.01 -6.80 7.00
C ILE A 63 -3.16 -6.72 8.01
N ARG A 64 -3.35 -5.55 8.63
CA ARG A 64 -4.45 -5.33 9.57
C ARG A 64 -5.81 -5.43 8.89
N ILE A 65 -5.98 -4.81 7.72
CA ILE A 65 -7.20 -4.94 6.91
C ILE A 65 -7.52 -6.39 6.62
N LEU A 66 -6.53 -7.26 6.43
CA LEU A 66 -6.75 -8.68 6.16
C LEU A 66 -7.09 -9.52 7.41
N THR A 67 -7.00 -8.96 8.62
CA THR A 67 -7.12 -9.71 9.88
C THR A 67 -8.23 -9.24 10.82
N VAL A 68 -8.61 -7.96 10.79
CA VAL A 68 -9.66 -7.41 11.68
C VAL A 68 -11.07 -7.66 11.15
N ASP A 69 -12.12 -7.64 11.97
CA ASP A 69 -13.49 -7.88 11.47
C ASP A 69 -14.25 -6.58 11.16
N THR A 70 -13.87 -5.46 11.77
CA THR A 70 -14.54 -4.16 11.58
C THR A 70 -13.59 -3.02 11.25
N VAL A 71 -14.17 -1.91 10.79
CA VAL A 71 -13.43 -0.66 10.50
C VAL A 71 -12.98 0.03 11.79
N ASP A 72 -13.78 -0.02 12.86
CA ASP A 72 -13.44 0.57 14.15
C ASP A 72 -12.15 -0.01 14.73
N GLU A 73 -11.88 -1.28 14.45
CA GLU A 73 -10.60 -1.88 14.82
C GLU A 73 -9.45 -1.21 14.06
N LEU A 74 -9.60 -0.93 12.75
CA LEU A 74 -8.56 -0.29 11.94
C LEU A 74 -8.23 1.12 12.41
N PHE A 75 -9.26 1.92 12.71
CA PHE A 75 -9.19 3.33 13.06
C PHE A 75 -9.85 3.56 14.42
N PRO A 76 -9.20 3.18 15.53
CA PRO A 76 -9.77 3.41 16.85
C PRO A 76 -9.91 4.92 17.09
N GLU A 77 -11.09 5.37 17.52
CA GLU A 77 -11.29 6.76 17.90
C GLU A 77 -10.32 7.14 19.03
N PRO A 78 -9.69 8.32 18.97
CA PRO A 78 -8.93 8.83 20.11
C PRO A 78 -9.91 9.11 21.25
N GLY A 79 -9.85 8.27 22.29
CA GLY A 79 -10.64 8.42 23.52
C GLY A 79 -10.30 9.66 24.34
#